data_AF-A0A852UFL1-F1
#
_entry.id   AF-A0A852UFL1-F1
#
_cell.length_a   1.000
_cell.length_b   1.000
_cell.length_c   1.000
_cell.angle_alpha   90.00
_cell.angle_beta   90.00
_cell.angle_gamma   90.00
#
_symmetry.space_group_name_H-M   'P 1'
#
loop_
_entity.id
_entity.type
_entity.pdbx_description
1 polymer ?
#
loop_
_entity_poly.entity_id
_entity_poly.type
_entity_poly.pdbx_seq_one_letter_code
_entity_poly.pdbx_strand_id
1 'polypeptide(L)'
;MGKSNAQAGIDKITLSYLNLQTPKENRRNVITFVLLFLDFFGIFPLLAEPFSFEFLLAAVIPTALLHIWAIIYIVDPYRFELSYYLFFGIYGIVNTYVLFLVIQKFLYYHLRVSSKFPFIFGIVLFLGLLLFMNGVNYKALHSGTYYKLQNKKAGNTTWIVTASGIGYVVAQMIITFIFSESIKMIIILFLYSLLTVLTAYFSTSIHRYIFLRKNRAALKKVYPHFGLPKNQRNLRVKKRKK
;
A
#
# COMPACT_ATOMS: atom_id res chain seq x y z
N MET A 1 -17.46 -24.64 -14.82
CA MET A 1 -16.33 -24.36 -13.89
C MET A 1 -16.39 -25.35 -12.74
N GLY A 2 -15.62 -26.44 -12.80
CA GLY A 2 -15.59 -27.45 -11.74
C GLY A 2 -14.98 -26.87 -10.47
N LYS A 3 -15.73 -26.91 -9.36
CA LYS A 3 -15.19 -26.61 -8.02
C LYS A 3 -14.07 -27.62 -7.75
N SER A 4 -12.82 -27.16 -7.68
CA SER A 4 -11.74 -28.06 -7.25
C SER A 4 -12.06 -28.56 -5.83
N ASN A 5 -11.82 -29.84 -5.57
CA ASN A 5 -12.04 -30.47 -4.25
C ASN A 5 -11.37 -29.71 -3.08
N ALA A 6 -10.38 -28.85 -3.35
CA ALA A 6 -9.71 -28.01 -2.35
C ALA A 6 -10.60 -26.91 -1.74
N GLN A 7 -11.67 -26.50 -2.42
CA GLN A 7 -12.56 -25.41 -1.98
C GLN A 7 -13.84 -25.91 -1.30
N ALA A 8 -14.07 -27.22 -1.28
CA ALA A 8 -15.26 -27.83 -0.68
C ALA A 8 -15.32 -27.55 0.84
N GLY A 9 -16.45 -27.08 1.34
CA GLY A 9 -16.68 -26.80 2.78
C GLY A 9 -16.08 -25.51 3.33
N ILE A 10 -15.52 -24.63 2.49
CA ILE A 10 -15.12 -23.27 2.88
C ILE A 10 -16.23 -22.31 2.45
N ASP A 11 -16.67 -21.44 3.35
CA ASP A 11 -17.69 -20.45 3.02
C ASP A 11 -17.17 -19.43 1.99
N LYS A 12 -18.08 -18.91 1.17
CA LYS A 12 -17.72 -18.04 0.03
C LYS A 12 -17.11 -16.70 0.47
N ILE A 13 -17.45 -16.23 1.67
CA ILE A 13 -16.91 -14.98 2.22
C ILE A 13 -15.44 -15.21 2.57
N THR A 14 -15.10 -16.26 3.31
CA THR A 14 -13.72 -16.65 3.59
C THR A 14 -12.91 -16.86 2.32
N LEU A 15 -13.49 -17.52 1.31
CA LEU A 15 -12.80 -17.77 0.05
C LEU A 15 -12.45 -16.47 -0.69
N SER A 16 -13.30 -15.44 -0.60
CA SER A 16 -13.03 -14.12 -1.19
C SER A 16 -11.78 -13.43 -0.60
N TYR A 17 -11.43 -13.73 0.67
CA TYR A 17 -10.23 -13.19 1.32
C TYR A 17 -8.96 -13.99 1.02
N LEU A 18 -9.10 -15.22 0.53
CA LEU A 18 -8.00 -16.10 0.13
C LEU A 18 -7.50 -15.83 -1.31
N ASN A 19 -7.90 -14.71 -1.92
CA ASN A 19 -7.32 -14.27 -3.20
C ASN A 19 -5.93 -13.62 -2.98
N LEU A 20 -4.92 -14.44 -2.76
CA LEU A 20 -3.58 -14.02 -2.32
C LEU A 20 -2.66 -13.71 -3.49
N GLN A 21 -1.78 -12.74 -3.28
CA GLN A 21 -0.68 -12.46 -4.21
C GLN A 21 0.37 -13.57 -4.16
N THR A 22 1.02 -13.82 -5.29
CA THR A 22 2.11 -14.78 -5.38
C THR A 22 3.39 -14.24 -4.74
N PRO A 23 4.32 -15.09 -4.28
CA PRO A 23 5.62 -14.64 -3.76
C PRO A 23 6.41 -13.73 -4.71
N LYS A 24 6.31 -13.99 -6.02
CA LYS A 24 6.99 -13.18 -7.04
C LYS A 24 6.39 -11.78 -7.10
N GLU A 25 5.06 -11.68 -7.05
CA GLU A 25 4.36 -10.40 -6.97
C GLU A 25 4.69 -9.68 -5.66
N ASN A 26 4.68 -10.38 -4.52
CA ASN A 26 5.05 -9.80 -3.23
C ASN A 26 6.45 -9.16 -3.30
N ARG A 27 7.46 -9.89 -3.82
CA ARG A 27 8.81 -9.35 -3.98
C ARG A 27 8.84 -8.12 -4.89
N ARG A 28 8.18 -8.18 -6.06
CA ARG A 28 8.11 -7.04 -6.98
C ARG A 28 7.44 -5.83 -6.31
N ASN A 29 6.33 -6.07 -5.62
CA ASN A 29 5.58 -5.05 -4.92
C ASN A 29 6.44 -4.39 -3.83
N VAL A 30 7.17 -5.17 -3.02
CA VAL A 30 8.07 -4.61 -1.99
C VAL A 30 9.09 -3.67 -2.65
N ILE A 31 9.75 -4.11 -3.72
CA ILE A 31 10.76 -3.30 -4.43
C ILE A 31 10.13 -2.02 -4.98
N THR A 32 9.02 -2.14 -5.72
CA THR A 32 8.33 -1.00 -6.32
C THR A 32 7.83 -0.03 -5.26
N PHE A 33 7.17 -0.52 -4.21
CA PHE A 33 6.56 0.34 -3.20
C PHE A 33 7.61 1.03 -2.33
N VAL A 34 8.65 0.34 -1.89
CA VAL A 34 9.74 0.96 -1.13
C VAL A 34 10.46 2.01 -1.98
N LEU A 35 10.95 1.65 -3.17
CA LEU A 35 11.76 2.58 -3.97
C LEU A 35 10.93 3.73 -4.56
N LEU A 36 9.71 3.47 -5.03
CA LEU A 36 8.92 4.50 -5.70
C LEU A 36 8.10 5.33 -4.71
N PHE A 37 7.31 4.67 -3.85
CA PHE A 37 6.37 5.41 -3.01
C PHE A 37 6.98 5.90 -1.70
N LEU A 38 7.88 5.13 -1.09
CA LEU A 38 8.53 5.55 0.16
C LEU A 38 9.76 6.42 -0.12
N ASP A 39 10.63 6.05 -1.05
CA ASP A 39 11.85 6.83 -1.30
C ASP A 39 11.60 7.99 -2.25
N PHE A 40 11.13 7.72 -3.48
CA PHE A 40 10.98 8.77 -4.49
C PHE A 40 9.86 9.76 -4.16
N PHE A 41 8.69 9.30 -3.72
CA PHE A 41 7.62 10.21 -3.29
C PHE A 41 7.69 10.60 -1.80
N GLY A 42 8.35 9.82 -0.93
CA GLY A 42 8.42 10.15 0.49
C GLY A 42 9.69 10.90 0.88
N ILE A 43 10.85 10.27 0.72
CA ILE A 43 12.13 10.81 1.20
C ILE A 43 12.70 11.91 0.30
N PHE A 44 12.67 11.76 -1.03
CA PHE A 44 13.27 12.74 -1.94
C PHE A 44 12.70 14.16 -1.78
N PRO A 45 11.38 14.37 -1.65
CA PRO A 45 10.83 15.71 -1.40
C PRO A 45 11.29 16.32 -0.07
N LEU A 46 11.64 15.49 0.93
CA LEU A 46 12.19 15.96 2.20
C LEU A 46 13.64 16.43 2.06
N LEU A 47 14.38 15.89 1.10
CA LEU A 47 15.74 16.33 0.75
C LEU A 47 15.75 17.59 -0.13
N ALA A 48 14.68 17.84 -0.89
CA ALA A 48 14.58 18.99 -1.80
C ALA A 48 14.64 20.35 -1.07
N GLU A 49 14.99 21.42 -1.78
CA GLU A 49 14.93 22.76 -1.23
C GLU A 49 13.48 23.29 -1.11
N PRO A 50 13.15 24.09 -0.08
CA PRO A 50 13.99 24.44 1.06
C PRO A 50 14.17 23.25 2.01
N PHE A 51 15.42 22.98 2.38
CA PHE A 51 15.78 21.83 3.19
C PHE A 51 15.36 22.01 4.66
N SER A 52 14.90 20.93 5.29
CA SER A 52 14.62 20.91 6.73
C SER A 52 15.10 19.59 7.34
N PHE A 53 16.11 19.68 8.19
CA PHE A 53 16.69 18.53 8.86
C PHE A 53 15.70 17.85 9.81
N GLU A 54 14.83 18.61 10.48
CA GLU A 54 13.83 18.09 11.42
C GLU A 54 12.82 17.16 10.72
N PHE A 55 12.28 17.61 9.58
CA PHE A 55 11.35 16.79 8.79
C PHE A 55 12.04 15.56 8.19
N LEU A 56 13.29 15.70 7.72
CA LEU A 56 14.05 14.55 7.22
C LEU A 56 14.30 13.51 8.33
N LEU A 57 14.79 13.94 9.48
CA LEU A 57 15.14 13.05 10.59
C LEU A 57 13.92 12.26 11.08
N ALA A 58 12.77 12.94 11.18
CA ALA A 58 11.50 12.31 11.54
C ALA A 58 11.07 11.21 10.55
N ALA A 59 11.37 11.36 9.26
CA ALA A 59 11.05 10.38 8.22
C ALA A 59 12.08 9.25 8.09
N VAL A 60 13.37 9.55 8.24
CA VAL A 60 14.46 8.60 7.98
C VAL A 60 14.44 7.44 8.97
N ILE A 61 14.20 7.69 10.26
CA ILE A 61 14.20 6.64 11.29
C ILE A 61 13.20 5.51 10.96
N PRO A 62 11.89 5.78 10.78
CA PRO A 62 10.94 4.71 10.47
C PRO A 62 11.17 4.12 9.06
N THR A 63 11.67 4.91 8.12
CA THR A 63 11.97 4.44 6.75
C THR A 63 13.13 3.46 6.72
N ALA A 64 14.19 3.72 7.48
CA ALA A 64 15.35 2.82 7.58
C ALA A 64 14.95 1.46 8.18
N LEU A 65 14.11 1.46 9.23
CA LEU A 65 13.58 0.23 9.80
C LEU A 65 12.77 -0.59 8.78
N LEU A 66 11.97 0.08 7.95
CA LEU A 66 11.25 -0.59 6.86
C LEU A 66 12.17 -1.16 5.79
N HIS A 67 13.25 -0.48 5.44
CA HIS A 67 14.24 -0.99 4.48
C HIS A 67 14.88 -2.28 4.99
N ILE A 68 15.30 -2.30 6.26
CA ILE A 68 15.87 -3.49 6.89
C ILE A 68 14.86 -4.63 6.85
N TRP A 69 13.58 -4.37 7.17
CA TRP A 69 12.55 -5.39 7.12
C TRP A 69 12.23 -5.85 5.69
N ALA A 70 12.28 -4.94 4.70
CA ALA A 70 12.00 -5.23 3.30
C ALA A 70 12.96 -6.29 2.71
N ILE A 71 14.22 -6.31 3.17
CA ILE A 71 15.26 -7.27 2.72
C ILE A 71 14.76 -8.72 2.84
N ILE A 72 14.02 -9.04 3.91
CA ILE A 72 13.50 -10.39 4.15
C ILE A 72 12.63 -10.87 2.98
N TYR A 73 11.80 -9.99 2.43
CA TYR A 73 10.87 -10.30 1.34
C TYR A 73 11.52 -10.25 -0.04
N ILE A 74 12.65 -9.55 -0.16
CA ILE A 74 13.45 -9.54 -1.38
C ILE A 74 14.23 -10.87 -1.51
N VAL A 75 14.79 -11.35 -0.39
CA VAL A 75 15.63 -12.55 -0.35
C VAL A 75 14.79 -13.84 -0.36
N ASP A 76 13.78 -13.95 0.51
CA ASP A 76 12.95 -15.18 0.62
C ASP A 76 11.44 -14.88 0.68
N PRO A 77 10.83 -14.41 -0.42
CA PRO A 77 9.39 -14.10 -0.44
C PRO A 77 8.49 -15.32 -0.23
N TYR A 78 9.00 -16.54 -0.42
CA TYR A 78 8.22 -17.79 -0.37
C TYR A 78 8.00 -18.27 1.07
N ARG A 79 9.01 -18.14 1.92
CA ARG A 79 8.91 -18.49 3.34
C ARG A 79 8.06 -17.49 4.11
N PHE A 80 8.13 -16.21 3.72
CA PHE A 80 7.53 -15.10 4.45
C PHE A 80 6.20 -14.58 3.86
N GLU A 81 5.47 -15.42 3.12
CA GLU A 81 4.19 -15.05 2.50
C GLU A 81 3.14 -14.51 3.49
N LEU A 82 3.07 -15.07 4.70
CA LEU A 82 2.12 -14.58 5.70
C LEU A 82 2.56 -13.22 6.26
N SER A 83 3.82 -13.13 6.70
CA SER A 83 4.35 -11.91 7.31
C SER A 83 4.46 -10.77 6.31
N TYR A 84 4.43 -11.02 5.00
CA TYR A 84 4.35 -9.99 3.97
C TYR A 84 3.13 -9.08 4.16
N TYR A 85 1.96 -9.64 4.50
CA TYR A 85 0.75 -8.83 4.73
C TYR A 85 0.87 -7.93 5.96
N LEU A 86 1.59 -8.38 6.99
CA LEU A 86 1.90 -7.54 8.15
C LEU A 86 2.86 -6.42 7.77
N PHE A 87 3.97 -6.74 7.10
CA PHE A 87 4.92 -5.76 6.58
C PHE A 87 4.22 -4.72 5.71
N PHE A 88 3.40 -5.15 4.74
CA PHE A 88 2.72 -4.24 3.82
C PHE A 88 1.72 -3.32 4.55
N GLY A 89 1.11 -3.82 5.61
CA GLY A 89 0.26 -3.04 6.50
C GLY A 89 1.02 -1.96 7.28
N ILE A 90 2.13 -2.32 7.92
CA ILE A 90 2.99 -1.36 8.63
C ILE A 90 3.63 -0.36 7.67
N TYR A 91 4.07 -0.84 6.50
CA TYR A 91 4.52 0.00 5.39
C TYR A 91 3.48 1.06 5.01
N GLY A 92 2.20 0.69 4.91
CA GLY A 92 1.13 1.65 4.63
C GLY A 92 1.04 2.76 5.68
N ILE A 93 1.15 2.44 6.97
CA ILE A 93 1.12 3.42 8.07
C ILE A 93 2.31 4.37 7.97
N VAL A 94 3.52 3.81 7.90
CA VAL A 94 4.76 4.59 7.87
C VAL A 94 4.83 5.46 6.61
N ASN A 95 4.46 4.93 5.44
CA ASN A 95 4.50 5.71 4.22
C ASN A 95 3.48 6.85 4.25
N THR A 96 2.28 6.60 4.77
CA THR A 96 1.29 7.68 4.99
C THR A 96 1.83 8.76 5.92
N TYR A 97 2.56 8.37 6.97
CA TYR A 97 3.23 9.30 7.88
C TYR A 97 4.34 10.11 7.17
N VAL A 98 5.19 9.46 6.38
CA VAL A 98 6.24 10.16 5.62
C VAL A 98 5.64 11.14 4.62
N LEU A 99 4.60 10.77 3.89
CA LEU A 99 3.87 11.67 2.99
C LEU A 99 3.19 12.82 3.74
N PHE A 100 2.68 12.57 4.96
CA PHE A 100 2.21 13.63 5.84
C PHE A 100 3.34 14.63 6.17
N LEU A 101 4.55 14.15 6.49
CA LEU A 101 5.70 15.03 6.74
C LEU A 101 6.08 15.85 5.49
N VAL A 102 5.99 15.26 4.29
CA VAL A 102 6.19 15.99 3.02
C VAL A 102 5.19 17.15 2.88
N ILE A 103 3.90 16.87 3.12
CA ILE A 103 2.84 17.88 3.08
C ILE A 103 3.12 19.00 4.08
N GLN A 104 3.50 18.66 5.31
CA GLN A 104 3.83 19.64 6.34
C GLN A 104 5.03 20.48 5.93
N LYS A 105 6.12 19.86 5.46
CA LYS A 105 7.30 20.58 4.98
C LYS A 105 6.93 21.59 3.90
N PHE A 106 6.11 21.22 2.92
CA PHE A 106 5.67 22.14 1.86
C PHE A 106 4.81 23.29 2.40
N LEU A 107 3.89 23.04 3.34
CA LEU A 107 3.10 24.10 3.98
C LEU A 107 4.00 25.11 4.73
N TYR A 108 4.95 24.63 5.52
CA TYR A 108 5.79 25.49 6.35
C TYR A 108 6.88 26.21 5.56
N TYR A 109 7.56 25.51 4.65
CA TYR A 109 8.76 26.04 3.99
C TYR A 109 8.50 26.63 2.60
N HIS A 110 7.57 26.10 1.82
CA HIS A 110 7.24 26.66 0.50
C HIS A 110 6.13 27.71 0.61
N LEU A 111 5.05 27.40 1.34
CA LEU A 111 3.91 28.33 1.51
C LEU A 111 4.08 29.28 2.71
N ARG A 112 5.20 29.20 3.43
CA ARG A 112 5.59 30.08 4.55
C ARG A 112 4.51 30.21 5.63
N VAL A 113 3.76 29.13 5.89
CA VAL A 113 2.75 29.14 6.94
C VAL A 113 3.45 29.19 8.30
N SER A 114 3.18 30.22 9.10
CA SER A 114 3.83 30.43 10.40
C SER A 114 3.08 29.83 11.59
N SER A 115 1.79 29.54 11.44
CA SER A 115 0.97 28.98 12.51
C SER A 115 1.24 27.50 12.75
N LYS A 116 1.16 27.04 14.00
CA LYS A 116 1.21 25.61 14.36
C LYS A 116 -0.07 24.85 14.01
N PHE A 117 -1.15 25.56 13.68
CA PHE A 117 -2.46 24.98 13.42
C PHE A 117 -2.48 23.91 12.31
N PRO A 118 -1.88 24.13 11.11
CA PRO A 118 -1.87 23.11 10.05
C PRO A 118 -1.16 21.81 10.43
N PHE A 119 -0.14 21.87 11.29
CA PHE A 119 0.53 20.69 11.79
C PHE A 119 -0.38 19.87 12.71
N ILE A 120 -0.99 20.52 13.70
CA ILE A 120 -1.91 19.85 14.65
C ILE A 120 -3.12 19.30 13.90
N PHE A 121 -3.74 20.10 13.05
CA PHE A 121 -4.87 19.68 12.22
C PHE A 121 -4.47 18.54 11.28
N GLY A 122 -3.28 18.61 10.69
CA GLY A 122 -2.74 17.56 9.85
C GLY A 122 -2.52 16.23 10.59
N ILE A 123 -2.09 16.25 11.85
CA ILE A 123 -2.00 15.03 12.69
C ILE A 123 -3.39 14.44 12.89
N VAL A 124 -4.38 15.27 13.21
CA VAL A 124 -5.77 14.81 13.39
C VAL A 124 -6.30 14.16 12.11
N LEU A 125 -6.06 14.78 10.95
CA LEU A 125 -6.44 14.22 9.65
C LEU A 125 -5.70 12.92 9.32
N PHE A 126 -4.39 12.86 9.59
CA PHE A 126 -3.57 11.67 9.38
C PHE A 126 -4.08 10.49 10.21
N LEU A 127 -4.29 10.68 11.51
CA LEU A 127 -4.83 9.67 12.40
C LEU A 127 -6.26 9.30 12.01
N GLY A 128 -7.10 10.30 11.72
CA GLY A 128 -8.47 10.13 11.26
C GLY A 128 -8.55 9.29 9.98
N LEU A 129 -7.67 9.54 9.00
CA LEU A 129 -7.58 8.79 7.76
C LEU A 129 -7.21 7.32 8.01
N LEU A 130 -6.20 7.06 8.84
CA LEU A 130 -5.81 5.69 9.19
C LEU A 130 -6.94 4.97 9.93
N LEU A 131 -7.57 5.61 10.92
CA LEU A 131 -8.68 5.02 11.67
C LEU A 131 -9.90 4.76 10.78
N PHE A 132 -10.23 5.71 9.90
CA PHE A 132 -11.32 5.58 8.95
C PHE A 132 -11.08 4.42 7.98
N MET A 133 -9.91 4.36 7.34
CA MET A 133 -9.57 3.30 6.39
C MET A 133 -9.59 1.92 7.03
N ASN A 134 -8.97 1.77 8.20
CA ASN A 134 -8.97 0.49 8.93
C ASN A 134 -10.35 0.13 9.46
N GLY A 135 -11.13 1.11 9.93
CA GLY A 135 -12.50 0.91 10.41
C GLY A 135 -13.47 0.48 9.29
N VAL A 136 -13.42 1.14 8.12
CA VAL A 136 -14.20 0.77 6.94
C VAL A 136 -13.81 -0.64 6.47
N ASN A 137 -12.51 -0.93 6.39
CA ASN A 137 -12.03 -2.26 6.01
C ASN A 137 -12.47 -3.34 7.00
N TYR A 138 -12.42 -3.07 8.30
CA TYR A 138 -12.91 -4.00 9.32
C TYR A 138 -14.41 -4.27 9.19
N LYS A 139 -15.22 -3.24 8.95
CA LYS A 139 -16.66 -3.41 8.69
C LYS A 139 -16.91 -4.21 7.41
N ALA A 140 -16.22 -3.85 6.33
CA ALA A 140 -16.31 -4.53 5.03
C ALA A 140 -15.89 -6.01 5.13
N LEU A 141 -14.94 -6.32 6.03
CA LEU A 141 -14.50 -7.69 6.32
C LEU A 141 -15.67 -8.57 6.80
N HIS A 142 -16.47 -8.05 7.72
CA HIS A 142 -17.54 -8.79 8.40
C HIS A 142 -18.89 -8.71 7.68
N SER A 143 -19.11 -7.70 6.82
CA SER A 143 -20.38 -7.51 6.08
C SER A 143 -20.46 -8.26 4.75
N GLY A 144 -19.43 -9.01 4.37
CA GLY A 144 -19.37 -9.72 3.08
C GLY A 144 -19.25 -8.80 1.86
N THR A 145 -18.86 -7.52 2.06
CA THR A 145 -18.76 -6.52 0.98
C THR A 145 -17.75 -6.92 -0.09
N TYR A 146 -16.63 -7.52 0.30
CA TYR A 146 -15.60 -7.99 -0.65
C TYR A 146 -16.12 -9.09 -1.58
N TYR A 147 -16.95 -10.00 -1.08
CA TYR A 147 -17.59 -11.03 -1.91
C TYR A 147 -18.55 -10.38 -2.92
N LYS A 148 -19.32 -9.37 -2.51
CA LYS A 148 -20.20 -8.62 -3.43
C LYS A 148 -19.41 -7.87 -4.50
N LEU A 149 -18.28 -7.25 -4.13
CA LEU A 149 -17.41 -6.52 -5.06
C LEU A 149 -16.72 -7.45 -6.07
N GLN A 150 -16.19 -8.59 -5.64
CA GLN A 150 -15.50 -9.55 -6.52
C GLN A 150 -16.44 -10.17 -7.56
N ASN A 151 -17.73 -10.30 -7.24
CA ASN A 151 -18.75 -10.80 -8.16
C ASN A 151 -19.33 -9.71 -9.08
N LYS A 152 -18.98 -8.44 -8.86
CA LYS A 152 -19.38 -7.34 -9.74
C LYS A 152 -18.44 -7.35 -10.96
N LYS A 153 -19.00 -7.43 -12.18
CA LYS A 153 -18.21 -7.35 -13.41
C LYS A 153 -17.40 -6.05 -13.41
N ALA A 154 -16.07 -6.18 -13.46
CA ALA A 154 -15.20 -5.04 -13.65
C ALA A 154 -15.50 -4.42 -15.02
N GLY A 155 -15.88 -3.15 -15.05
CA GLY A 155 -15.98 -2.39 -16.29
C GLY A 155 -14.62 -2.30 -16.98
N ASN A 156 -14.60 -2.21 -18.30
CA ASN A 156 -13.38 -2.09 -19.08
C ASN A 156 -12.56 -0.88 -18.57
N THR A 157 -11.36 -1.10 -18.03
CA THR A 157 -10.52 -0.04 -17.42
C THR A 157 -9.55 0.61 -18.42
N THR A 158 -9.53 0.14 -19.67
CA THR A 158 -8.58 0.57 -20.71
C THR A 158 -8.68 2.07 -21.04
N TRP A 159 -9.90 2.63 -21.01
CA TRP A 159 -10.11 4.06 -21.24
C TRP A 159 -9.54 4.94 -20.12
N ILE A 160 -9.59 4.49 -18.87
CA ILE A 160 -9.04 5.21 -17.70
C ILE A 160 -7.52 5.29 -17.81
N VAL A 161 -6.87 4.20 -18.19
CA VAL A 161 -5.40 4.12 -18.35
C VAL A 161 -4.91 4.96 -19.53
N THR A 162 -5.69 5.06 -20.60
CA THR A 162 -5.32 5.86 -21.78
C THR A 162 -5.56 7.35 -21.52
N ALA A 163 -6.64 7.70 -20.83
CA ALA A 163 -6.96 9.07 -20.45
C ALA A 163 -5.97 9.67 -19.44
N SER A 164 -5.39 8.86 -18.54
CA SER A 164 -4.40 9.34 -17.58
C SER A 164 -3.09 9.78 -18.24
N GLY A 165 -2.66 9.11 -19.31
CA GLY A 165 -1.46 9.48 -20.07
C GLY A 165 -1.60 10.80 -20.83
N ILE A 166 -2.73 11.00 -21.52
CA ILE A 166 -3.00 12.24 -22.27
C ILE A 166 -3.26 13.41 -21.31
N GLY A 167 -4.00 13.16 -20.23
CA GLY A 167 -4.25 14.15 -19.19
C GLY A 167 -2.97 14.66 -18.52
N TYR A 168 -1.97 13.79 -18.33
CA TYR A 168 -0.66 14.19 -17.79
C TYR A 168 0.05 15.21 -18.69
N VAL A 169 0.13 14.95 -19.99
CA VAL A 169 0.83 15.84 -20.94
C VAL A 169 0.15 17.21 -21.00
N VAL A 170 -1.19 17.23 -21.08
CA VAL A 170 -1.97 18.48 -21.12
C VAL A 170 -1.88 19.25 -19.80
N ALA A 171 -2.00 18.56 -18.65
CA ALA A 171 -1.86 19.19 -17.34
C ALA A 171 -0.46 19.77 -17.14
N GLN A 172 0.59 19.05 -17.57
CA GLN A 172 1.97 19.53 -17.44
C GLN A 172 2.23 20.80 -18.26
N MET A 173 1.66 20.90 -19.46
CA MET A 173 1.73 22.13 -20.27
C MET A 173 1.01 23.31 -19.58
N ILE A 174 -0.21 23.09 -19.08
CA ILE A 174 -0.99 24.12 -18.37
C ILE A 174 -0.24 24.59 -17.10
N ILE A 175 0.27 23.64 -16.31
CA ILE A 175 1.00 23.93 -15.06
C ILE A 175 2.27 24.73 -15.35
N THR A 176 2.98 24.42 -16.43
CA THR A 176 4.28 25.06 -16.75
C THR A 176 4.11 26.52 -17.20
N PHE A 177 3.07 26.81 -18.00
CA PHE A 177 2.93 28.13 -18.65
C PHE A 177 1.95 29.09 -17.96
N ILE A 178 0.97 28.57 -17.20
CA ILE A 178 -0.20 29.38 -16.78
C ILE A 178 -0.21 29.63 -15.26
N PHE A 179 0.31 28.71 -14.46
CA PHE A 179 0.15 28.77 -13.01
C PHE A 179 1.32 29.40 -12.28
N SER A 180 1.00 30.26 -11.30
CA SER A 180 1.98 30.78 -10.35
C SER A 180 2.54 29.66 -9.48
N GLU A 181 3.75 29.86 -8.95
CA GLU A 181 4.40 28.89 -8.04
C GLU A 181 3.48 28.45 -6.89
N SER A 182 2.69 29.37 -6.33
CA SER A 182 1.70 29.05 -5.30
C SER A 182 0.63 28.07 -5.78
N ILE A 183 0.12 28.23 -7.00
CA ILE A 183 -0.88 27.30 -7.57
C ILE A 183 -0.25 25.93 -7.84
N LYS A 184 0.99 25.89 -8.35
CA LYS A 184 1.74 24.64 -8.54
C LYS A 184 1.88 23.88 -7.22
N MET A 185 2.25 24.59 -6.15
CA MET A 185 2.36 24.00 -4.82
C MET A 185 1.04 23.47 -4.28
N ILE A 186 -0.08 24.18 -4.51
CA ILE A 186 -1.42 23.69 -4.13
C ILE A 186 -1.76 22.38 -4.87
N ILE A 187 -1.46 22.29 -6.17
CA ILE A 187 -1.68 21.07 -6.96
C ILE A 187 -0.81 19.92 -6.42
N ILE A 188 0.47 20.18 -6.14
CA ILE A 188 1.37 19.18 -5.55
C ILE A 188 0.81 18.69 -4.21
N LEU A 189 0.40 19.59 -3.31
CA LEU A 189 -0.21 19.22 -2.03
C LEU A 189 -1.46 18.37 -2.20
N PHE A 190 -2.32 18.70 -3.18
CA PHE A 190 -3.48 17.89 -3.52
C PHE A 190 -3.07 16.49 -3.99
N LEU A 191 -2.10 16.36 -4.89
CA LEU A 191 -1.60 15.05 -5.33
C LEU A 191 -1.03 14.24 -4.16
N TYR A 192 -0.22 14.86 -3.29
CA TYR A 192 0.28 14.20 -2.08
C TYR A 192 -0.85 13.74 -1.16
N SER A 193 -1.93 14.51 -1.03
CA SER A 193 -3.11 14.11 -0.26
C SER A 193 -3.86 12.92 -0.87
N LEU A 194 -3.85 12.76 -2.20
CA LEU A 194 -4.37 11.56 -2.84
C LEU A 194 -3.46 10.35 -2.60
N LEU A 195 -2.14 10.56 -2.63
CA LEU A 195 -1.19 9.50 -2.30
C LEU A 195 -1.34 9.02 -0.85
N THR A 196 -1.60 9.92 0.12
CA THR A 196 -1.82 9.51 1.52
C THR A 196 -3.07 8.63 1.66
N VAL A 197 -4.14 8.90 0.92
CA VAL A 197 -5.34 8.04 0.88
C VAL A 197 -4.99 6.64 0.36
N LEU A 198 -4.18 6.57 -0.71
CA LEU A 198 -3.73 5.29 -1.28
C LEU A 198 -2.84 4.51 -0.30
N THR A 199 -1.86 5.16 0.33
CA THR A 199 -0.96 4.48 1.28
C THR A 199 -1.67 4.10 2.57
N ALA A 200 -2.65 4.89 3.02
CA ALA A 200 -3.50 4.55 4.16
C ALA A 200 -4.36 3.32 3.85
N TYR A 201 -4.83 3.15 2.61
CA TYR A 201 -5.49 1.92 2.22
C TYR A 201 -4.57 0.70 2.37
N PHE A 202 -3.27 0.80 2.11
CA PHE A 202 -2.35 -0.33 2.30
C PHE A 202 -2.27 -0.81 3.76
N SER A 203 -2.50 0.06 4.74
CA SER A 203 -2.49 -0.32 6.16
C SER A 203 -3.56 -1.38 6.49
N THR A 204 -4.62 -1.45 5.70
CA THR A 204 -5.68 -2.45 5.86
C THR A 204 -5.17 -3.89 5.75
N SER A 205 -3.99 -4.10 5.17
CA SER A 205 -3.30 -5.39 5.10
C SER A 205 -3.00 -6.00 6.48
N ILE A 206 -2.97 -5.19 7.55
CA ILE A 206 -2.88 -5.68 8.93
C ILE A 206 -4.09 -6.58 9.25
N HIS A 207 -5.30 -6.14 8.90
CA HIS A 207 -6.51 -6.96 9.12
C HIS A 207 -6.46 -8.24 8.31
N ARG A 208 -5.93 -8.18 7.08
CA ARG A 208 -5.73 -9.36 6.24
C ARG A 208 -4.76 -10.34 6.88
N TYR A 209 -3.65 -9.86 7.42
CA TYR A 209 -2.70 -10.68 8.17
C TYR A 209 -3.38 -11.38 9.37
N ILE A 210 -4.13 -10.63 10.18
CA ILE A 210 -4.86 -11.18 11.33
C ILE A 210 -5.87 -12.25 10.88
N PHE A 211 -6.62 -11.98 9.81
CA PHE A 211 -7.60 -12.92 9.25
C PHE A 211 -6.95 -14.22 8.78
N LEU A 212 -5.84 -14.13 8.02
CA LEU A 212 -5.11 -15.30 7.53
C LEU A 212 -4.47 -16.11 8.65
N ARG A 213 -4.02 -15.44 9.72
CA ARG A 213 -3.48 -16.10 10.91
C ARG A 213 -4.56 -16.88 11.66
N LYS A 214 -5.78 -16.35 11.78
CA LYS A 214 -6.92 -17.02 12.40
C LYS A 214 -7.45 -18.19 11.55
N ASN A 215 -7.43 -18.05 10.22
CA ASN A 215 -7.99 -19.03 9.27
C ASN A 215 -6.92 -19.94 8.61
N ARG A 216 -5.86 -20.31 9.34
CA ARG A 216 -4.75 -21.09 8.77
C ARG A 216 -5.15 -22.45 8.20
N ALA A 217 -6.15 -23.12 8.77
CA ALA A 217 -6.61 -24.42 8.29
C ALA A 217 -7.23 -24.30 6.89
N ALA A 218 -8.17 -23.36 6.72
CA ALA A 218 -8.78 -23.05 5.42
C ALA A 218 -7.72 -22.59 4.41
N LEU A 219 -6.77 -21.75 4.84
CA LEU A 219 -5.66 -21.28 4.02
C LEU A 219 -4.80 -22.44 3.48
N LYS A 220 -4.39 -23.38 4.33
CA LYS A 220 -3.60 -24.55 3.91
C LYS A 220 -4.38 -25.54 3.05
N LYS A 221 -5.71 -25.59 3.18
CA LYS A 221 -6.57 -26.40 2.32
C LYS A 221 -6.57 -25.87 0.88
N VAL A 222 -6.67 -24.55 0.71
CA VAL A 222 -6.66 -23.89 -0.60
C VAL A 222 -5.23 -23.76 -1.16
N TYR A 223 -4.25 -23.45 -0.31
CA TYR A 223 -2.84 -23.30 -0.68
C TYR A 223 -1.94 -24.20 0.19
N PRO A 224 -1.81 -25.50 -0.13
CA PRO A 224 -1.02 -26.46 0.65
C PRO A 224 0.48 -26.14 0.75
N HIS A 225 0.97 -25.27 -0.12
CA HIS A 225 2.38 -24.85 -0.18
C HIS A 225 2.63 -23.47 0.45
N PHE A 226 1.60 -22.83 0.99
CA PHE A 226 1.69 -21.50 1.55
C PHE A 226 2.71 -21.43 2.69
N GLY A 227 3.62 -20.45 2.63
CA GLY A 227 4.71 -20.25 3.59
C GLY A 227 5.86 -21.29 3.53
N LEU A 228 5.85 -22.24 2.58
CA LEU A 228 6.99 -23.15 2.40
C LEU A 228 8.12 -22.46 1.60
N PRO A 229 9.40 -22.70 1.94
CA PRO A 229 10.53 -22.27 1.12
C PRO A 229 10.45 -22.82 -0.32
N LYS A 230 10.98 -22.08 -1.29
CA LYS A 230 10.92 -22.41 -2.73
C LYS A 230 11.38 -23.85 -3.02
N ASN A 231 12.47 -24.30 -2.39
CA ASN A 231 13.05 -25.62 -2.60
C ASN A 231 12.09 -26.75 -2.20
N GLN A 232 11.35 -26.58 -1.10
CA GLN A 232 10.39 -27.57 -0.60
C GLN A 232 9.12 -27.64 -1.47
N ARG A 233 8.73 -26.53 -2.09
CA ARG A 233 7.60 -26.51 -3.04
C ARG A 233 7.89 -27.36 -4.27
N ASN A 234 9.08 -27.18 -4.86
CA ASN A 234 9.50 -27.90 -6.05
C ASN A 234 9.61 -29.42 -5.81
N LEU A 235 10.07 -29.83 -4.62
CA LEU A 235 10.16 -31.24 -4.23
C LEU A 235 8.77 -31.90 -4.13
N ARG A 236 7.78 -31.22 -3.56
CA ARG A 236 6.41 -31.75 -3.48
C ARG A 236 5.71 -31.83 -4.84
N VAL A 237 5.97 -30.87 -5.73
CA VAL A 237 5.45 -30.93 -7.11
C VAL A 237 6.03 -32.11 -7.86
N LYS A 238 7.34 -32.39 -7.72
CA LYS A 238 7.99 -33.57 -8.32
C LYS A 238 7.43 -34.89 -7.76
N LYS A 239 7.16 -34.97 -6.45
CA LYS A 239 6.57 -36.18 -5.81
C LYS A 239 5.12 -36.45 -6.22
N ARG A 240 4.35 -35.46 -6.68
CA ARG A 240 2.97 -35.64 -7.18
C ARG A 240 2.89 -36.00 -8.66
N LYS A 241 3.99 -35.84 -9.40
CA LYS A 241 4.09 -36.15 -10.84
C LYS A 241 4.72 -37.53 -11.12
N LYS A 242 5.30 -38.16 -10.09
CA LYS A 242 5.64 -39.58 -10.08
C LYS A 242 4.49 -40.33 -9.42
#